data_AF-A0AAV2WEY3-F1
#
_entry.id   AF-A0AAV2WEY3-F1
#
_cell.length_a   1.000
_cell.length_b   1.000
_cell.length_c   1.000
_cell.angle_alpha   90.00
_cell.angle_beta   90.00
_cell.angle_gamma   90.00
#
_symmetry.space_group_name_H-M   'P 1'
#
loop_
_entity.id
_entity.type
_entity.pdbx_description
1 polymer ?
#
loop_
_entity_poly.entity_id
_entity_poly.type
_entity_poly.pdbx_seq_one_letter_code
_entity_poly.pdbx_strand_id
1 'polypeptide(L)'
;MSARSGTVIRSSKWKRRTPEESADIHDDFAERLNRLFEVVHPPWREPYTSREMLQELALRGHVLSAPYLSQLRLGRRTNPSRATIDVIAEFFGVRADYFLMQDGGYQRRVDEDLYWLGVARDPLVRRIVSGLLDLPAEARDELLADAEVRSAIVLGEGAADRAEAG
;
A
#
# COMPACT_ATOMS: atom_id res chain seq x y z
N MET A 1 -53.84 20.33 -23.15
CA MET A 1 -53.57 20.71 -21.75
C MET A 1 -52.85 19.58 -21.04
N SER A 2 -51.69 19.92 -20.47
CA SER A 2 -50.94 19.30 -19.37
C SER A 2 -50.46 17.84 -19.41
N ALA A 3 -49.16 17.73 -19.16
CA ALA A 3 -48.32 16.56 -18.94
C ALA A 3 -48.42 15.99 -17.51
N ARG A 4 -47.86 14.78 -17.32
CA ARG A 4 -46.87 14.33 -16.28
C ARG A 4 -46.92 12.80 -16.18
N SER A 5 -45.85 12.10 -16.59
CA SER A 5 -44.66 11.69 -15.80
C SER A 5 -44.86 10.38 -15.04
N GLY A 6 -43.91 9.45 -15.22
CA GLY A 6 -43.88 8.15 -14.55
C GLY A 6 -42.77 7.24 -15.07
N THR A 7 -41.53 7.73 -15.07
CA THR A 7 -40.32 6.94 -15.34
C THR A 7 -40.18 5.84 -14.29
N VAL A 8 -40.25 4.58 -14.70
CA VAL A 8 -39.92 3.43 -13.84
C VAL A 8 -38.39 3.29 -13.80
N ILE A 9 -37.79 3.73 -12.70
CA ILE A 9 -36.37 3.51 -12.42
C ILE A 9 -36.18 2.00 -12.19
N ARG A 10 -35.43 1.35 -13.09
CA ARG A 10 -34.99 -0.04 -12.95
C ARG A 10 -34.00 -0.13 -11.79
N SER A 11 -34.43 -0.78 -10.71
CA SER A 11 -33.60 -1.20 -9.58
C SER A 11 -32.43 -2.05 -10.05
N SER A 12 -31.22 -1.53 -9.89
CA SER A 12 -29.96 -2.18 -10.25
C SER A 12 -29.66 -3.37 -9.34
N LYS A 13 -29.79 -4.54 -9.96
CA LYS A 13 -29.21 -5.85 -9.62
C LYS A 13 -27.96 -5.77 -8.75
N TRP A 14 -28.08 -6.25 -7.51
CA TRP A 14 -26.97 -6.79 -6.76
C TRP A 14 -26.55 -8.11 -7.43
N LYS A 15 -25.54 -8.05 -8.30
CA LYS A 15 -24.97 -9.22 -8.98
C LYS A 15 -24.16 -10.00 -7.92
N ARG A 16 -24.49 -11.27 -7.71
CA ARG A 16 -23.74 -12.19 -6.84
C ARG A 16 -22.27 -12.19 -7.30
N ARG A 17 -21.35 -11.70 -6.46
CA ARG A 17 -19.89 -11.78 -6.69
C ARG A 17 -19.41 -13.23 -6.57
N THR A 18 -18.37 -13.58 -7.32
CA THR A 18 -17.78 -14.92 -7.31
C THR A 18 -16.83 -15.11 -6.10
N PRO A 19 -16.57 -16.36 -5.67
CA PRO A 19 -15.62 -16.64 -4.59
C PRO A 19 -14.17 -16.20 -4.87
N GLU A 20 -13.73 -16.20 -6.13
CA GLU A 20 -12.38 -15.73 -6.54
C GLU A 20 -12.22 -14.21 -6.37
N GLU A 21 -13.20 -13.40 -6.79
CA GLU A 21 -13.15 -11.93 -6.60
C GLU A 21 -13.17 -11.56 -5.10
N SER A 22 -13.78 -12.41 -4.28
CA SER A 22 -13.74 -12.25 -2.82
C SER A 22 -12.37 -12.63 -2.24
N ALA A 23 -11.70 -13.64 -2.79
CA ALA A 23 -10.34 -14.05 -2.40
C ALA A 23 -9.28 -12.99 -2.77
N ASP A 24 -9.40 -12.35 -3.94
CA ASP A 24 -8.53 -11.22 -4.34
C ASP A 24 -8.70 -10.00 -3.42
N ILE A 25 -9.92 -9.73 -2.93
CA ILE A 25 -10.19 -8.69 -1.91
C ILE A 25 -9.59 -9.07 -0.54
N HIS A 26 -9.36 -10.36 -0.31
CA HIS A 26 -8.95 -10.92 0.99
C HIS A 26 -7.43 -10.99 1.19
N ASP A 27 -6.63 -11.12 0.12
CA ASP A 27 -5.16 -11.00 0.19
C ASP A 27 -4.72 -9.54 0.42
N ASP A 28 -5.52 -8.58 -0.04
CA ASP A 28 -5.24 -7.15 0.03
C ASP A 28 -5.13 -6.61 1.48
N PHE A 29 -5.92 -7.12 2.43
CA PHE A 29 -5.82 -6.67 3.82
C PHE A 29 -4.50 -7.10 4.48
N ALA A 30 -4.14 -8.38 4.31
CA ALA A 30 -2.93 -8.94 4.92
C ALA A 30 -1.68 -8.30 4.30
N GLU A 31 -1.67 -8.13 2.99
CA GLU A 31 -0.59 -7.45 2.26
C GLU A 31 -0.43 -6.00 2.73
N ARG A 32 -1.52 -5.21 2.75
CA ARG A 32 -1.51 -3.83 3.24
C ARG A 32 -1.05 -3.73 4.69
N LEU A 33 -1.51 -4.64 5.55
CA LEU A 33 -1.09 -4.68 6.95
C LEU A 33 0.41 -4.94 7.07
N ASN A 34 0.93 -5.94 6.36
CA ASN A 34 2.35 -6.27 6.40
C ASN A 34 3.22 -5.15 5.82
N ARG A 35 2.78 -4.49 4.75
CA ARG A 35 3.47 -3.32 4.19
C ARG A 35 3.61 -2.18 5.20
N LEU A 36 2.56 -1.92 5.99
CA LEU A 36 2.64 -0.93 7.06
C LEU A 36 3.63 -1.33 8.15
N PHE A 37 3.64 -2.61 8.56
CA PHE A 37 4.63 -3.11 9.52
C PHE A 37 6.07 -2.89 9.05
N GLU A 38 6.33 -3.13 7.77
CA GLU A 38 7.65 -3.05 7.14
C GLU A 38 8.14 -1.61 6.95
N VAL A 39 7.26 -0.69 6.56
CA VAL A 39 7.67 0.66 6.13
C VAL A 39 7.45 1.70 7.23
N VAL A 40 6.38 1.57 8.01
CA VAL A 40 5.97 2.58 9.00
C VAL A 40 6.61 2.27 10.35
N HIS A 41 7.85 2.72 10.50
CA HIS A 41 8.58 2.69 11.76
C HIS A 41 9.59 3.84 11.86
N PRO A 42 10.05 4.23 13.07
CA PRO A 42 11.12 5.21 13.20
C PRO A 42 12.40 4.77 12.47
N PRO A 43 13.20 5.71 11.92
CA PRO A 43 14.36 5.39 11.10
C PRO A 43 15.54 4.76 11.87
N TRP A 44 15.56 4.87 13.21
CA TRP A 44 16.60 4.32 14.09
C TRP A 44 16.25 2.96 14.71
N ARG A 45 15.17 2.32 14.27
CA ARG A 45 14.80 0.99 14.74
C ARG A 45 14.32 0.11 13.60
N GLU A 46 14.30 -1.20 13.86
CA GLU A 46 13.71 -2.22 13.00
C GLU A 46 12.17 -2.04 12.86
N PRO A 47 11.53 -2.72 11.89
CA PRO A 47 10.07 -2.81 11.78
C PRO A 47 9.36 -3.14 13.11
N TYR A 48 8.08 -2.75 13.25
CA TYR A 48 7.32 -3.16 14.44
C TYR A 48 7.14 -4.68 14.49
N THR A 49 7.25 -5.27 15.68
CA THR A 49 6.80 -6.65 15.89
C THR A 49 5.32 -6.69 16.24
N SER A 50 4.66 -7.82 15.98
CA SER A 50 3.28 -8.02 16.44
C SER A 50 3.15 -7.85 17.95
N ARG A 51 4.17 -8.25 18.73
CA ARG A 51 4.17 -8.11 20.19
C ARG A 51 4.18 -6.65 20.62
N GLU A 52 5.03 -5.83 20.02
CA GLU A 52 5.12 -4.39 20.31
C GLU A 52 3.79 -3.69 20.03
N MET A 53 3.19 -3.95 18.87
CA MET A 53 1.87 -3.41 18.55
C MET A 53 0.84 -3.75 19.62
N LEU A 54 0.77 -5.01 20.04
CA LEU A 54 -0.21 -5.44 21.05
C LEU A 54 0.03 -4.80 22.41
N GLN A 55 1.29 -4.60 22.80
CA GLN A 55 1.65 -3.91 24.05
C GLN A 55 1.21 -2.44 24.01
N GLU A 56 1.53 -1.75 22.92
CA GLU A 56 1.13 -0.36 22.68
C GLU A 56 -0.39 -0.18 22.65
N LEU A 57 -1.10 -1.09 21.98
CA LEU A 57 -2.57 -1.09 21.96
C LEU A 57 -3.18 -1.32 23.34
N ALA A 58 -2.60 -2.25 24.13
CA ALA A 58 -3.05 -2.51 25.49
C ALA A 58 -2.88 -1.28 26.39
N LEU A 59 -1.78 -0.52 26.24
CA LEU A 59 -1.56 0.74 26.97
C LEU A 59 -2.61 1.80 26.61
N ARG A 60 -3.15 1.78 25.39
CA ARG A 60 -4.24 2.66 24.93
C ARG A 60 -5.65 2.12 25.28
N GLY A 61 -5.74 1.00 25.99
CA GLY A 61 -7.01 0.39 26.40
C GLY A 61 -7.68 -0.48 25.32
N HIS A 62 -6.98 -0.79 24.23
CA HIS A 62 -7.49 -1.68 23.19
C HIS A 62 -6.99 -3.11 23.41
N VAL A 63 -7.92 -4.07 23.35
CA VAL A 63 -7.59 -5.50 23.50
C VAL A 63 -7.67 -6.18 22.14
N LEU A 64 -6.53 -6.58 21.61
CA LEU A 64 -6.39 -7.43 20.43
C LEU A 64 -5.58 -8.67 20.82
N SER A 65 -5.99 -9.86 20.38
CA SER A 65 -5.25 -11.08 20.74
C SER A 65 -4.11 -11.36 19.76
N ALA A 66 -2.98 -11.86 20.29
CA ALA A 66 -1.82 -12.22 19.47
C ALA A 66 -2.13 -13.28 18.40
N PRO A 67 -2.87 -14.37 18.70
CA PRO A 67 -3.25 -15.35 17.70
C PRO A 67 -4.10 -14.75 16.58
N TYR A 68 -5.00 -13.81 16.92
CA TYR A 68 -5.85 -13.16 15.93
C TYR A 68 -5.05 -12.22 15.03
N LEU A 69 -4.16 -11.38 15.57
CA LEU A 69 -3.29 -10.53 14.77
C LEU A 69 -2.38 -11.35 13.84
N SER A 70 -1.84 -12.47 14.33
CA SER A 70 -1.06 -13.39 13.47
C SER A 70 -1.91 -13.96 12.33
N GLN A 71 -3.15 -14.35 12.60
CA GLN A 71 -4.06 -14.84 11.55
C GLN A 71 -4.41 -13.76 10.53
N LEU A 72 -4.57 -12.50 10.95
CA LEU A 72 -4.78 -11.36 10.04
C LEU A 72 -3.56 -11.14 9.13
N ARG A 73 -2.36 -11.12 9.70
CA ARG A 73 -1.10 -10.93 8.94
C ARG A 73 -0.80 -12.06 7.96
N LEU A 74 -1.27 -13.28 8.24
CA LEU A 74 -1.11 -14.44 7.38
C LEU A 74 -2.25 -14.62 6.37
N GLY A 75 -3.23 -13.71 6.33
CA GLY A 75 -4.41 -13.85 5.46
C GLY A 75 -5.35 -15.01 5.85
N ARG A 76 -5.14 -15.65 7.01
CA ARG A 76 -6.05 -16.71 7.51
C ARG A 76 -7.39 -16.14 8.01
N ARG A 77 -7.36 -14.87 8.42
CA ARG A 77 -8.54 -14.06 8.73
C ARG A 77 -8.46 -12.81 7.88
N THR A 78 -9.52 -12.55 7.12
CA THR A 78 -9.49 -11.56 6.04
C THR A 78 -10.58 -10.49 6.21
N ASN A 79 -11.53 -10.73 7.12
CA ASN A 79 -12.62 -9.81 7.42
C ASN A 79 -12.62 -9.43 8.91
N PRO A 80 -11.67 -8.58 9.35
CA PRO A 80 -11.69 -8.02 10.70
C PRO A 80 -12.88 -7.11 10.94
N SER A 81 -13.28 -6.96 12.21
CA SER A 81 -14.34 -6.01 12.57
C SER A 81 -13.88 -4.57 12.29
N ARG A 82 -14.83 -3.66 12.04
CA ARG A 82 -14.52 -2.24 11.84
C ARG A 82 -13.71 -1.65 13.00
N ALA A 83 -14.07 -1.99 14.24
CA ALA A 83 -13.34 -1.58 15.44
C ALA A 83 -11.89 -2.07 15.42
N THR A 84 -11.63 -3.29 14.95
CA THR A 84 -10.27 -3.81 14.80
C THR A 84 -9.48 -3.03 13.74
N ILE A 85 -10.10 -2.72 12.60
CA ILE A 85 -9.48 -1.96 11.52
C ILE A 85 -9.12 -0.55 12.00
N ASP A 86 -10.03 0.13 12.70
CA ASP A 86 -9.80 1.48 13.21
C ASP A 86 -8.61 1.51 14.18
N VAL A 87 -8.53 0.55 15.11
CA VAL A 87 -7.41 0.42 16.07
C VAL A 87 -6.08 0.13 15.37
N ILE A 88 -6.07 -0.74 14.36
CA ILE A 88 -4.87 -1.03 13.56
C ILE A 88 -4.43 0.23 12.79
N ALA A 89 -5.37 0.93 12.16
CA ALA A 89 -5.10 2.12 11.37
C ALA A 89 -4.54 3.25 12.26
N GLU A 90 -5.11 3.46 13.43
CA GLU A 90 -4.65 4.43 14.42
C GLU A 90 -3.21 4.15 14.86
N PHE A 91 -2.85 2.89 15.12
CA PHE A 91 -1.48 2.52 15.49
C PHE A 91 -0.45 2.94 14.43
N PHE A 92 -0.77 2.78 13.15
CA PHE A 92 0.10 3.17 12.03
C PHE A 92 -0.06 4.63 11.58
N GLY A 93 -0.97 5.38 12.19
CA GLY A 93 -1.24 6.77 11.80
C GLY A 93 -1.91 6.93 10.43
N VAL A 94 -2.60 5.90 9.94
CA VAL A 94 -3.36 5.94 8.68
C VAL A 94 -4.87 5.95 8.97
N ARG A 95 -5.69 6.33 7.99
CA ARG A 95 -7.15 6.21 8.08
C ARG A 95 -7.58 4.79 7.77
N ALA A 96 -8.65 4.31 8.43
CA ALA A 96 -9.26 3.01 8.15
C ALA A 96 -9.65 2.80 6.68
N ASP A 97 -9.93 3.88 5.94
CA ASP A 97 -10.21 3.85 4.51
C ASP A 97 -9.08 3.22 3.69
N TYR A 98 -7.84 3.24 4.20
CA TYR A 98 -6.71 2.52 3.61
C TYR A 98 -6.99 1.02 3.45
N PHE A 99 -7.68 0.42 4.42
CA PHE A 99 -8.02 -1.00 4.39
C PHE A 99 -9.39 -1.27 3.77
N LEU A 100 -10.31 -0.30 3.82
CA LEU A 100 -11.72 -0.52 3.44
C LEU A 100 -12.04 -0.13 1.99
N MET A 101 -11.29 0.80 1.41
CA MET A 101 -11.57 1.36 0.09
C MET A 101 -10.48 0.97 -0.91
N GLN A 102 -10.75 -0.04 -1.71
CA GLN A 102 -9.87 -0.45 -2.80
C GLN A 102 -9.89 0.58 -3.94
N ASP A 103 -8.72 0.83 -4.54
CA ASP A 103 -8.48 1.79 -5.63
C ASP A 103 -8.89 3.24 -5.33
N GLY A 104 -9.21 3.52 -4.06
CA GLY A 104 -9.56 4.83 -3.57
C GLY A 104 -8.39 5.80 -3.69
N GLY A 105 -8.69 7.07 -3.94
CA GLY A 105 -7.65 8.10 -4.03
C GLY A 105 -6.79 8.22 -2.76
N TYR A 106 -7.32 7.86 -1.59
CA TYR A 106 -6.53 7.83 -0.35
C TYR A 106 -5.56 6.65 -0.31
N GLN A 107 -6.01 5.44 -0.63
CA GLN A 107 -5.16 4.25 -0.60
C GLN A 107 -3.98 4.37 -1.56
N ARG A 108 -4.21 4.80 -2.81
CA ARG A 108 -3.12 5.02 -3.77
C ARG A 108 -2.08 6.02 -3.29
N ARG A 109 -2.50 7.12 -2.66
CA ARG A 109 -1.57 8.11 -2.09
C ARG A 109 -0.73 7.51 -0.96
N VAL A 110 -1.36 6.77 -0.05
CA VAL A 110 -0.63 6.10 1.03
C VAL A 110 0.36 5.09 0.47
N ASP A 111 -0.01 4.31 -0.55
CA ASP A 111 0.93 3.34 -1.13
C ASP A 111 2.12 4.00 -1.84
N GLU A 112 1.90 5.13 -2.50
CA GLU A 112 2.96 5.96 -3.08
C GLU A 112 3.90 6.52 -1.99
N ASP A 113 3.34 7.08 -0.91
CA ASP A 113 4.12 7.57 0.23
C ASP A 113 4.94 6.44 0.88
N LEU A 114 4.33 5.27 1.07
CA LEU A 114 5.01 4.09 1.62
C LEU A 114 6.13 3.59 0.68
N TYR A 115 5.93 3.66 -0.64
CA TYR A 115 6.97 3.31 -1.60
C TYR A 115 8.19 4.23 -1.43
N TRP A 116 7.98 5.54 -1.41
CA TRP A 116 9.06 6.51 -1.24
C TRP A 116 9.75 6.40 0.12
N LEU A 117 9.01 6.09 1.19
CA LEU A 117 9.58 5.82 2.51
C LEU A 117 10.47 4.57 2.51
N GLY A 118 10.10 3.52 1.79
CA GLY A 118 10.93 2.34 1.60
C GLY A 118 12.20 2.66 0.83
N VAL A 119 12.06 3.31 -0.32
CA VAL A 119 13.18 3.74 -1.19
C VAL A 119 14.17 4.63 -0.44
N ALA A 120 13.68 5.60 0.33
CA ALA A 120 14.52 6.51 1.11
C ALA A 120 15.29 5.83 2.26
N ARG A 121 14.98 4.57 2.60
CA ARG A 121 15.75 3.79 3.59
C ARG A 121 16.93 3.03 2.99
N ASP A 122 16.91 2.77 1.68
CA ASP A 122 17.98 2.05 1.02
C ASP A 122 19.31 2.84 1.17
N PRO A 123 20.37 2.23 1.75
CA PRO A 123 21.66 2.90 1.92
C PRO A 123 22.27 3.41 0.61
N LEU A 124 22.06 2.68 -0.49
CA LEU A 124 22.54 3.08 -1.81
C LEU A 124 21.79 4.31 -2.31
N VAL A 125 20.46 4.32 -2.19
CA VAL A 125 19.63 5.48 -2.58
C VAL A 125 20.03 6.71 -1.77
N ARG A 126 20.19 6.58 -0.45
CA ARG A 126 20.66 7.69 0.40
C ARG A 126 22.02 8.21 -0.03
N ARG A 127 22.95 7.32 -0.35
CA ARG A 127 24.29 7.69 -0.84
C ARG A 127 24.21 8.43 -2.18
N ILE A 128 23.40 7.94 -3.12
CA ILE A 128 23.21 8.56 -4.43
C ILE A 128 22.60 9.95 -4.25
N VAL A 129 21.49 10.07 -3.52
CA VAL A 129 20.82 11.35 -3.30
C VAL A 129 21.73 12.35 -2.59
N SER A 130 22.47 11.91 -1.56
CA SER A 130 23.42 12.79 -0.86
C SER A 130 24.51 13.29 -1.82
N GLY A 131 25.08 12.40 -2.63
CA GLY A 131 26.08 12.79 -3.63
C GLY A 131 25.51 13.72 -4.70
N LEU A 132 24.27 13.53 -5.14
CA LEU A 132 23.61 14.43 -6.08
C LEU A 132 23.39 15.82 -5.48
N LEU A 133 22.94 15.92 -4.23
CA LEU A 133 22.69 17.19 -3.55
C LEU A 133 23.93 18.09 -3.44
N ASP A 134 25.12 17.49 -3.40
CA ASP A 134 26.40 18.21 -3.37
C ASP A 134 26.84 18.75 -4.75
N LEU A 135 26.17 18.34 -5.85
CA LEU A 135 26.49 18.79 -7.21
C LEU A 135 25.72 20.07 -7.59
N PRO A 136 26.27 20.89 -8.52
CA PRO A 136 25.53 21.97 -9.17
C PRO A 136 24.26 21.47 -9.88
N ALA A 137 23.26 22.33 -10.05
CA ALA A 137 21.98 21.95 -10.64
C ALA A 137 22.13 21.38 -12.06
N GLU A 138 22.98 22.00 -12.85
CA GLU A 138 23.25 21.61 -14.24
C GLU A 138 23.83 20.19 -14.33
N ALA A 139 24.77 19.85 -13.43
CA ALA A 139 25.37 18.52 -13.38
C ALA A 139 24.38 17.45 -12.87
N ARG A 140 23.47 17.83 -11.95
CA ARG A 140 22.39 16.93 -11.53
C ARG A 140 21.44 16.62 -12.67
N ASP A 141 21.02 17.64 -13.43
CA ASP A 141 20.07 17.50 -14.53
C ASP A 141 20.66 16.64 -15.65
N GLU A 142 21.94 16.83 -15.98
CA GLU A 142 22.66 15.99 -16.95
C GLU A 142 22.67 14.53 -16.50
N LEU A 143 23.07 14.24 -15.26
CA LEU A 143 23.11 12.87 -14.72
C LEU A 143 21.72 12.22 -14.68
N LEU A 144 20.66 12.98 -14.37
CA LEU A 144 19.29 12.48 -14.39
C LEU A 144 18.84 12.11 -15.80
N ALA A 145 19.08 12.97 -16.79
CA ALA A 145 18.77 12.67 -18.19
C ALA A 145 19.54 11.42 -18.69
N ASP A 146 20.81 11.33 -18.31
CA ASP A 146 21.67 10.19 -18.61
C ASP A 146 21.16 8.87 -18.01
N ALA A 147 20.62 8.92 -16.79
CA ALA A 147 20.02 7.77 -16.13
C ALA A 147 18.70 7.34 -16.79
N GLU A 148 17.86 8.29 -17.18
CA GLU A 148 16.59 8.04 -17.89
C GLU A 148 16.84 7.34 -19.24
N VAL A 149 17.81 7.82 -20.02
CA VAL A 149 18.19 7.20 -21.30
C VAL A 149 18.69 5.76 -21.09
N ARG A 150 19.58 5.54 -20.11
CA ARG A 150 20.10 4.20 -19.81
C ARG A 150 19.00 3.25 -19.33
N SER A 151 18.06 3.73 -18.52
CA SER A 151 16.91 2.93 -18.07
C SER A 151 16.01 2.53 -19.23
N ALA A 152 15.73 3.45 -20.16
CA ALA A 152 14.92 3.17 -21.35
C ALA A 152 15.56 2.11 -22.26
N ILE A 153 16.89 2.13 -22.42
CA ILE A 153 17.64 1.13 -23.21
C ILE A 153 17.50 -0.27 -22.60
N VAL A 154 17.74 -0.40 -21.28
CA VAL A 154 17.64 -1.70 -20.58
C VAL A 154 16.23 -2.28 -20.65
N LEU A 155 15.20 -1.44 -20.54
CA LEU A 155 13.80 -1.87 -20.67
C LEU A 155 13.43 -2.25 -22.10
N GLY A 156 14.04 -1.61 -23.10
CA GLY A 156 13.89 -1.97 -24.52
C GLY A 156 14.54 -3.30 -24.87
N GLU A 157 15.75 -3.57 -24.36
CA GLU A 157 16.47 -4.84 -24.56
C GLU A 157 15.73 -6.02 -23.91
N GLY A 158 15.20 -5.85 -22.70
CA GLY A 158 14.42 -6.90 -22.01
C GLY A 158 13.02 -7.16 -22.59
N ALA A 159 12.52 -6.32 -23.50
CA ALA A 159 11.30 -6.55 -24.25
C ALA A 159 11.56 -7.34 -25.55
N ALA A 160 12.70 -7.12 -26.20
CA ALA A 160 13.13 -7.87 -27.37
C ALA A 160 13.43 -9.35 -27.02
N ASP A 161 14.11 -9.59 -25.90
CA ASP A 161 14.51 -10.93 -25.45
C ASP A 161 13.29 -11.81 -25.06
N ARG A 162 12.18 -11.18 -24.60
CA ARG A 162 10.91 -11.86 -24.32
C ARG A 162 10.06 -12.16 -25.56
N ALA A 163 10.32 -11.47 -26.68
CA ALA A 163 9.61 -11.70 -27.93
C ALA A 163 10.22 -12.86 -28.75
N GLU A 164 11.50 -13.20 -28.53
CA GLU A 164 12.16 -14.32 -29.20
C GLU A 164 12.02 -15.66 -28.46
N ALA A 165 11.55 -15.64 -27.21
CA ALA A 165 11.35 -16.83 -26.37
C ALA A 165 9.91 -17.40 -26.40
N GLY A 166 9.04 -16.88 -27.26
CA GLY A 166 7.61 -17.24 -27.37
C GLY A 166 7.24 -17.99 -28.63
#